data_AF-A0A2H3KHG4-F1
#
_entry.id   AF-A0A2H3KHG4-F1
#
_cell.length_a   1.000
_cell.length_b   1.000
_cell.length_c   1.000
_cell.angle_alpha   90.00
_cell.angle_beta   90.00
_cell.angle_gamma   90.00
#
_symmetry.space_group_name_H-M   'P 1'
#
loop_
_entity.id
_entity.type
_entity.pdbx_description
1 polymer ?
#
loop_
_entity_poly.entity_id
_entity_poly.type
_entity_poly.pdbx_seq_one_letter_code
_entity_poly.pdbx_strand_id
1 'polypeptide(L)'
;MKHWSEFLLTRTQATNRLGKFARTLTYEVQEKQIQLEHAKANLDKLELKICNLVADRYSHENDFTNAIEMAKHKAEIYNNEPINSHK
;
A
#
# COMPACT_ATOMS: atom_id res chain seq x y z
N MET A 1 -32.35 -16.83 39.16
CA MET A 1 -31.73 -17.23 37.88
C MET A 1 -30.23 -17.30 38.11
N LYS A 2 -29.57 -18.42 37.79
CA LYS A 2 -28.12 -18.53 37.97
C LYS A 2 -27.45 -17.46 37.09
N HIS A 3 -26.66 -16.57 37.69
CA HIS A 3 -25.97 -15.52 36.97
C HIS A 3 -24.87 -16.18 36.13
N TRP A 4 -25.06 -16.22 34.81
CA TRP A 4 -24.12 -16.82 33.84
C TRP A 4 -22.69 -16.26 33.94
N SER A 5 -22.50 -15.11 34.60
CA SER A 5 -21.21 -14.52 34.91
C SER A 5 -20.37 -15.32 35.91
N GLU A 6 -20.97 -16.14 36.78
CA GLU A 6 -20.25 -16.97 37.75
C GLU A 6 -19.53 -18.17 37.11
N PHE A 7 -19.90 -18.54 35.88
CA PHE A 7 -19.27 -19.64 35.13
C PHE A 7 -18.09 -19.19 34.25
N LEU A 8 -17.94 -17.88 34.04
CA LEU A 8 -16.86 -17.34 33.21
C LEU A 8 -15.66 -17.04 34.10
N LEU A 9 -14.58 -17.79 33.92
CA LEU A 9 -13.29 -17.50 34.54
C LEU A 9 -12.93 -16.03 34.33
N THR A 10 -12.71 -15.31 35.43
CA THR A 10 -12.26 -13.92 35.40
C THR A 10 -10.97 -13.81 34.59
N ARG A 11 -10.98 -12.97 33.55
CA ARG A 11 -9.81 -12.74 32.71
C ARG A 11 -8.64 -12.26 33.55
N THR A 12 -7.49 -12.90 33.39
CA THR A 12 -6.27 -12.47 34.06
C THR A 12 -5.81 -11.10 33.53
N GLN A 13 -5.02 -10.38 34.33
CA GLN A 13 -4.42 -9.11 33.89
C GLN A 13 -3.58 -9.27 32.61
N ALA A 14 -2.92 -10.43 32.43
CA ALA A 14 -2.18 -10.76 31.22
C ALA A 14 -3.12 -10.85 30.00
N THR A 15 -4.25 -11.54 30.12
CA THR A 15 -5.27 -11.64 29.07
C THR A 15 -5.83 -10.27 28.70
N ASN A 16 -6.06 -9.40 29.69
CA ASN A 16 -6.54 -8.03 29.45
C ASN A 16 -5.50 -7.17 28.73
N ARG A 17 -4.21 -7.30 29.05
CA ARG A 17 -3.10 -6.62 28.35
C ARG A 17 -2.98 -7.09 26.91
N LEU A 18 -3.00 -8.41 26.68
CA LEU A 18 -3.02 -9.00 25.33
C LEU A 18 -4.20 -8.47 24.49
N GLY A 19 -5.40 -8.40 25.08
CA GLY A 19 -6.56 -7.83 24.40
C GLY A 19 -6.47 -6.32 24.11
N LYS A 20 -5.63 -5.57 24.84
CA LYS A 20 -5.33 -4.16 24.50
C LYS A 20 -4.35 -4.10 23.33
N PHE A 21 -3.25 -4.86 23.38
CA PHE A 21 -2.28 -4.91 22.29
C PHE A 21 -2.90 -5.36 20.97
N ALA A 22 -3.73 -6.40 20.99
CA ALA A 22 -4.42 -6.87 19.79
C ALA A 22 -5.31 -5.78 19.18
N ARG A 23 -6.00 -4.98 20.01
CA ARG A 23 -6.82 -3.85 19.54
C ARG A 23 -5.98 -2.74 18.92
N THR A 24 -4.87 -2.37 19.56
CA THR A 24 -3.93 -1.38 19.03
C THR A 24 -3.37 -1.83 17.68
N LEU A 25 -2.90 -3.08 17.59
CA LEU A 25 -2.37 -3.63 16.35
C LEU A 25 -3.44 -3.68 15.24
N THR A 26 -4.68 -4.03 15.58
CA THR A 26 -5.78 -4.03 14.62
C THR A 26 -6.01 -2.64 14.03
N TYR A 27 -5.99 -1.60 14.87
CA TYR A 27 -6.12 -0.22 14.43
C TYR A 27 -4.95 0.20 13.53
N GLU A 28 -3.71 -0.09 13.94
CA GLU A 28 -2.51 0.23 13.15
C GLU A 28 -2.53 -0.45 11.78
N VAL A 29 -2.92 -1.72 11.72
CA VAL A 29 -3.06 -2.45 10.45
C VAL A 29 -4.12 -1.80 9.56
N GLN A 30 -5.27 -1.43 10.11
CA GLN A 30 -6.32 -0.73 9.34
C GLN A 30 -5.85 0.63 8.84
N GLU A 31 -5.16 1.40 9.67
CA GLU A 31 -4.60 2.70 9.29
C GLU A 31 -3.57 2.54 8.15
N LYS A 32 -2.66 1.56 8.26
CA LYS A 32 -1.67 1.28 7.22
C LYS A 32 -2.31 0.79 5.92
N GLN A 33 -3.39 0.02 5.99
CA GLN A 33 -4.14 -0.39 4.82
C GLN A 33 -4.75 0.82 4.10
N ILE A 34 -5.38 1.74 4.84
CA ILE A 34 -5.93 2.99 4.28
C ILE A 34 -4.82 3.84 3.65
N GLN A 35 -3.67 3.99 4.33
CA GLN A 35 -2.52 4.72 3.79
C GLN A 35 -2.01 4.10 2.48
N LEU A 36 -1.94 2.76 2.41
CA LEU A 36 -1.54 2.04 1.20
C LEU A 36 -2.52 2.27 0.05
N GLU A 37 -3.82 2.22 0.30
CA GLU A 37 -4.87 2.47 -0.70
C GLU A 37 -4.81 3.91 -1.22
N HIS A 38 -4.63 4.89 -0.35
CA HIS A 38 -4.41 6.28 -0.75
C HIS A 38 -3.14 6.47 -1.57
N ALA A 39 -2.04 5.82 -1.20
CA ALA A 39 -0.78 5.90 -1.94
C ALA A 39 -0.95 5.32 -3.37
N LYS A 40 -1.63 4.17 -3.50
CA LYS A 40 -1.95 3.58 -4.81
C LYS A 40 -2.82 4.50 -5.66
N ALA A 41 -3.91 5.04 -5.10
CA ALA A 41 -4.78 5.96 -5.83
C ALA A 41 -4.06 7.26 -6.24
N ASN A 42 -3.11 7.74 -5.44
CA ASN A 42 -2.29 8.89 -5.77
C ASN A 42 -1.27 8.57 -6.86
N LEU A 43 -0.67 7.37 -6.85
CA LEU A 43 0.20 6.90 -7.90
C LEU A 43 -0.53 6.90 -9.24
N ASP A 44 -1.70 6.27 -9.32
CA ASP A 44 -2.51 6.20 -10.55
C ASP A 44 -2.84 7.60 -11.10
N LYS A 45 -3.20 8.54 -10.20
CA LYS A 45 -3.48 9.93 -10.57
C LYS A 45 -2.24 10.66 -11.10
N LEU A 46 -1.07 10.43 -10.50
CA LEU A 46 0.18 11.04 -10.93
C LEU A 46 0.62 10.46 -12.28
N GLU A 47 0.53 9.15 -12.45
CA GLU A 47 0.82 8.48 -13.72
C GLU A 47 -0.06 9.03 -14.84
N LEU A 48 -1.37 9.16 -14.62
CA LEU A 48 -2.29 9.74 -15.60
C LEU A 48 -1.91 11.19 -15.95
N LYS A 49 -1.56 12.02 -14.95
CA LYS A 49 -1.12 13.40 -15.18
C LYS A 49 0.16 13.45 -16.03
N ILE A 50 1.13 12.60 -15.73
CA ILE A 50 2.38 12.52 -16.50
C ILE A 50 2.08 12.07 -17.93
N CYS A 51 1.26 11.02 -18.09
CA CYS A 51 0.85 10.53 -19.41
C CYS A 51 0.19 11.64 -20.23
N ASN A 52 -0.75 12.40 -19.65
CA ASN A 52 -1.40 13.50 -20.34
C ASN A 52 -0.43 14.63 -20.73
N LEU A 53 0.54 14.98 -19.86
CA LEU A 53 1.57 15.98 -20.18
C LEU A 53 2.53 15.53 -21.28
N VAL A 54 2.76 14.23 -21.38
CA VAL A 54 3.72 13.64 -22.31
C VAL A 54 3.05 13.31 -23.65
N ALA A 55 1.77 12.96 -23.66
CA ALA A 55 1.00 12.60 -24.86
C ALA A 55 1.09 13.65 -25.96
N ASP A 56 1.01 14.94 -25.61
CA ASP A 56 1.11 16.06 -26.55
C ASP A 56 2.46 16.13 -27.30
N ARG A 57 3.48 15.41 -26.83
CA ARG A 57 4.81 15.33 -27.46
C ARG A 57 4.91 14.22 -28.51
N TYR A 58 3.91 13.36 -28.61
CA TYR A 58 3.88 12.23 -29.53
C TYR A 58 2.78 12.43 -30.56
N SER A 59 3.16 12.34 -31.84
CA SER A 59 2.20 12.50 -32.95
C SER A 59 1.41 11.22 -33.25
N HIS A 60 1.90 10.06 -32.78
CA HIS A 60 1.32 8.75 -33.04
C HIS A 60 1.15 7.99 -31.71
N GLU A 61 -0.03 7.39 -31.52
CA GLU A 61 -0.40 6.66 -30.30
C GLU A 61 0.52 5.48 -30.00
N ASN A 62 1.05 4.84 -31.06
CA ASN A 62 1.94 3.69 -30.92
C ASN A 62 3.29 4.07 -30.31
N ASP A 63 3.85 5.23 -30.68
CA ASP A 63 5.12 5.72 -30.16
C ASP A 63 5.01 6.14 -28.69
N PHE A 64 3.86 6.70 -28.31
CA PHE A 64 3.53 7.03 -26.94
C PHE A 64 3.42 5.78 -26.06
N THR A 65 2.71 4.76 -26.53
CA THR A 65 2.53 3.49 -25.81
C THR A 65 3.86 2.78 -25.59
N ASN A 66 4.69 2.69 -26.65
CA ASN A 66 6.03 2.12 -26.57
C ASN A 66 6.93 2.88 -25.58
N ALA A 67 6.86 4.22 -25.57
CA ALA A 67 7.63 5.03 -24.64
C ALA A 67 7.23 4.79 -23.18
N ILE A 68 5.93 4.62 -22.90
CA ILE A 68 5.42 4.28 -21.56
C ILE A 68 5.92 2.90 -21.13
N GLU A 69 5.82 1.89 -22.00
CA GLU A 69 6.28 0.53 -21.67
C GLU A 69 7.79 0.50 -21.40
N MET A 70 8.60 1.19 -22.21
CA MET A 70 10.03 1.30 -21.99
C MET A 70 10.36 2.02 -20.67
N ALA A 71 9.61 3.05 -20.30
CA ALA A 71 9.78 3.76 -19.03
C ALA A 71 9.43 2.87 -17.84
N LYS A 72 8.34 2.10 -17.92
CA LYS A 72 7.94 1.13 -16.88
C LYS A 72 9.02 0.06 -16.70
N HIS A 73 9.50 -0.53 -17.79
CA HIS A 73 10.56 -1.53 -17.75
C HIS A 73 11.86 -0.98 -17.14
N LYS A 74 12.26 0.25 -17.48
CA LYS A 74 13.43 0.91 -16.87
C LYS A 74 13.24 1.15 -15.37
N ALA A 75 12.06 1.58 -14.95
CA ALA A 75 11.75 1.78 -13.54
C ALA A 75 11.78 0.45 -12.77
N GLU A 76 11.26 -0.63 -13.37
CA GLU A 76 11.30 -1.97 -12.78
C GLU A 76 12.73 -2.49 -12.61
N ILE A 77 13.59 -2.32 -13.61
CA ILE A 77 15.02 -2.61 -13.51
C ILE A 77 15.65 -1.78 -12.38
N TYR A 78 15.42 -0.47 -12.37
CA TYR A 78 16.01 0.43 -11.38
C TYR A 78 15.63 0.04 -9.93
N ASN A 79 14.37 -0.34 -9.72
CA ASN A 79 13.85 -0.68 -8.39
C ASN A 79 14.32 -2.05 -7.89
N ASN A 80 14.66 -2.98 -8.79
CA ASN A 80 15.00 -4.36 -8.44
C ASN A 80 16.50 -4.67 -8.55
N GLU A 81 17.30 -3.83 -9.22
CA GLU A 81 18.74 -4.02 -9.28
C GLU A 81 19.48 -3.42 -8.07
N PRO A 82 20.57 -4.07 -7.61
CA PRO A 82 21.42 -3.54 -6.55
C PRO A 82 21.91 -2.12 -6.85
N ILE A 83 22.09 -1.29 -5.81
CA ILE A 83 22.48 0.12 -5.98
C ILE A 83 23.81 0.30 -6.73
N ASN A 84 24.70 -0.68 -6.65
CA ASN A 84 25.99 -0.67 -7.34
C ASN A 84 25.91 -0.87 -8.87
N SER A 85 24.77 -1.37 -9.38
CA SER A 85 24.53 -1.58 -10.82
C SER A 85 24.03 -0.32 -11.54
N HIS A 86 23.61 0.71 -10.80
CA HIS A 86 23.04 1.95 -11.36
C HIS A 86 24.08 2.99 -11.81
N LYS A 87 25.36 2.61 -11.94
CA LYS A 87 26.47 3.50 -12.31
C LYS A 87 26.67 3.62 -13.81
#